data_AF-A0A953EFX7-F1
#
_entry.id   AF-A0A953EFX7-F1
#
_cell.length_a   1.000
_cell.length_b   1.000
_cell.length_c   1.000
_cell.angle_alpha   90.00
_cell.angle_beta   90.00
_cell.angle_gamma   90.00
#
_symmetry.space_group_name_H-M   'P 1'
#
loop_
_entity.id
_entity.type
_entity.pdbx_description
1 polymer ?
#
loop_
_entity_poly.entity_id
_entity_poly.type
_entity_poly.pdbx_seq_one_letter_code
_entity_poly.pdbx_strand_id
1 'polypeptide(L)'
;MKKAIFSLIAVAVVATGAIIGISQVRTAKDGKTFTGMKHGRGGNGMGMGWGLNLRGLDLTEDQQAKVKAIFDASREAMKPLMADMKANRQKFADLNKNVFDEGSTRQLANEQAAIMANMIVERERAKSQVWAVLTDAQKAKATELRSVKHERRMMKKVEKTEEATPKQ
;
A
#
# COMPACT_ATOMS: atom_id res chain seq x y z
N MET A 1 2.05 -42.23 -19.83
CA MET A 1 3.16 -42.48 -18.89
C MET A 1 3.54 -41.18 -18.21
N LYS A 2 3.52 -41.18 -16.88
CA LYS A 2 3.71 -40.04 -15.96
C LYS A 2 5.15 -39.54 -16.00
N LYS A 3 5.40 -38.22 -15.86
CA LYS A 3 6.43 -37.64 -14.97
C LYS A 3 6.02 -36.21 -14.56
N ALA A 4 5.54 -36.04 -13.34
CA ALA A 4 5.41 -34.74 -12.67
C ALA A 4 6.58 -34.62 -11.69
N ILE A 5 7.40 -33.59 -11.84
CA ILE A 5 8.51 -33.26 -10.95
C ILE A 5 7.96 -32.26 -9.93
N PHE A 6 7.75 -32.70 -8.69
CA PHE A 6 7.41 -31.83 -7.58
C PHE A 6 8.70 -31.26 -6.98
N SER A 7 8.96 -29.98 -7.24
CA SER A 7 10.05 -29.25 -6.59
C SER A 7 9.61 -28.79 -5.21
N LEU A 8 10.29 -29.33 -4.19
CA LEU A 8 10.03 -29.18 -2.77
C LEU A 8 10.80 -27.95 -2.26
N ILE A 9 10.12 -26.82 -2.05
CA ILE A 9 10.73 -25.62 -1.44
C ILE A 9 10.51 -25.68 0.06
N ALA A 10 11.53 -26.15 0.78
CA ALA A 10 11.59 -26.09 2.23
C ALA A 10 11.94 -24.65 2.67
N VAL A 11 11.01 -23.98 3.36
CA VAL A 11 11.27 -22.69 4.02
C VAL A 11 11.52 -22.95 5.49
N ALA A 12 12.79 -22.88 5.89
CA ALA A 12 13.20 -22.90 7.28
C ALA A 12 12.95 -21.53 7.93
N VAL A 13 12.02 -21.47 8.87
CA VAL A 13 11.79 -20.29 9.72
C VAL A 13 12.61 -20.46 10.99
N VAL A 14 13.69 -19.72 11.11
CA VAL A 14 14.46 -19.60 12.36
C VAL A 14 13.84 -18.47 13.18
N ALA A 15 13.18 -18.85 14.26
CA ALA A 15 12.70 -17.93 15.29
C ALA A 15 13.75 -17.79 16.39
N THR A 16 14.14 -16.57 16.71
CA THR A 16 14.79 -16.27 17.98
C THR A 16 14.25 -14.94 18.50
N GLY A 17 13.49 -15.02 19.58
CA GLY A 17 12.98 -13.87 20.32
C GLY A 17 13.99 -13.38 21.35
N ALA A 18 13.80 -12.13 21.76
CA ALA A 18 14.24 -11.62 23.05
C ALA A 18 13.18 -10.64 23.56
N ILE A 19 12.58 -10.99 24.69
CA ILE A 19 11.58 -10.22 25.45
C ILE A 19 12.34 -9.33 26.44
N ILE A 20 12.03 -8.04 26.48
CA ILE A 20 12.32 -7.18 27.65
C ILE A 20 11.11 -6.26 27.87
N GLY A 21 10.45 -6.39 29.04
CA GLY A 21 9.45 -5.45 29.60
C GLY A 21 10.08 -4.12 30.01
N ILE A 22 9.44 -3.07 30.52
CA ILE A 22 8.34 -2.81 31.45
C ILE A 22 8.01 -1.31 31.15
N SER A 23 6.79 -0.79 31.10
CA SER A 23 6.12 -0.17 32.25
C SER A 23 4.84 0.52 31.81
N GLN A 24 3.80 0.35 32.63
CA GLN A 24 2.51 1.00 32.51
C GLN A 24 2.60 2.46 32.95
N VAL A 25 2.04 3.37 32.16
CA VAL A 25 1.50 4.64 32.68
C VAL A 25 0.05 4.72 32.21
N ARG A 26 -0.86 4.69 33.18
CA ARG A 26 -2.26 5.05 33.01
C ARG A 26 -2.36 6.56 33.15
N THR A 27 -2.93 7.22 32.15
CA THR A 27 -3.50 8.56 32.29
C THR A 27 -4.89 8.55 31.69
N ALA A 28 -5.88 8.65 32.57
CA ALA A 28 -7.25 8.97 32.20
C ALA A 28 -7.40 10.50 32.14
N LYS A 29 -7.91 11.03 31.02
CA LYS A 29 -8.78 12.21 31.02
C LYS A 29 -9.48 12.39 29.67
N ASP A 30 -10.77 12.11 29.69
CA ASP A 30 -11.89 12.89 29.14
C ASP A 30 -11.73 13.64 27.80
N GLY A 31 -12.55 13.19 26.85
CA GLY A 31 -13.61 14.05 26.32
C GLY A 31 -13.20 15.10 25.29
N LYS A 32 -13.10 14.68 24.03
CA LYS A 32 -13.63 15.44 22.88
C LYS A 32 -13.73 14.52 21.65
N THR A 33 -14.93 14.05 21.38
CA THR A 33 -15.32 13.38 20.14
C THR A 33 -15.25 14.39 18.99
N PHE A 34 -14.08 14.53 18.38
CA PHE A 34 -14.01 15.07 17.03
C PHE A 34 -14.51 13.98 16.09
N THR A 35 -15.58 14.29 15.37
CA THR A 35 -16.18 13.47 14.32
C THR A 35 -15.12 13.12 13.27
N GLY A 36 -14.42 12.01 13.50
CA GLY A 36 -13.51 11.44 12.54
C GLY A 36 -14.31 11.15 11.27
N MET A 37 -13.93 11.82 10.18
CA MET A 37 -14.28 11.42 8.83
C MET A 37 -13.90 9.94 8.73
N LYS A 38 -14.89 9.07 8.90
CA LYS A 38 -14.73 7.61 8.90
C LYS A 38 -14.42 7.24 7.46
N HIS A 39 -13.18 7.40 7.03
CA HIS A 39 -12.70 6.79 5.79
C HIS A 39 -13.00 5.31 5.91
N GLY A 40 -13.95 4.86 5.10
CA GLY A 40 -14.46 3.51 5.16
C GLY A 40 -13.30 2.52 5.18
N ARG A 41 -13.24 1.71 6.24
CA ARG A 41 -12.62 0.38 6.22
C ARG A 41 -13.43 -0.49 5.25
N GLY A 42 -13.42 -0.14 3.97
CA GLY A 42 -14.02 -0.87 2.85
C GLY A 42 -12.96 -1.71 2.17
N GLY A 43 -12.28 -2.55 2.94
CA GLY A 43 -11.24 -3.44 2.46
C GLY A 43 -11.82 -4.71 1.85
N ASN A 44 -12.51 -4.63 0.72
CA ASN A 44 -13.00 -5.83 0.00
C ASN A 44 -12.69 -5.83 -1.50
N GLY A 45 -11.92 -4.85 -2.00
CA GLY A 45 -11.37 -4.91 -3.35
C GLY A 45 -10.00 -5.57 -3.34
N MET A 46 -9.89 -6.82 -3.79
CA MET A 46 -8.62 -7.50 -4.07
C MET A 46 -7.75 -6.59 -4.96
N GLY A 47 -6.70 -5.99 -4.39
CA GLY A 47 -5.75 -5.15 -5.11
C GLY A 47 -5.93 -3.62 -5.04
N MET A 48 -7.02 -3.08 -4.50
CA MET A 48 -7.24 -1.61 -4.50
C MET A 48 -6.19 -0.85 -3.66
N GLY A 49 -5.73 -1.43 -2.55
CA GLY A 49 -4.61 -0.90 -1.76
C GLY A 49 -3.25 -0.99 -2.46
N TRP A 50 -3.15 -1.80 -3.50
CA TRP A 50 -1.96 -2.01 -4.32
C TRP A 50 -2.04 -1.29 -5.66
N GLY A 51 -3.07 -0.45 -5.89
CA GLY A 51 -3.26 0.25 -7.17
C GLY A 51 -3.66 -0.66 -8.33
N LEU A 52 -4.08 -1.90 -8.06
CA LEU A 52 -4.63 -2.82 -9.06
C LEU A 52 -6.15 -2.87 -8.93
N ASN A 53 -6.84 -2.72 -10.06
CA ASN A 53 -8.26 -3.00 -10.13
C ASN A 53 -8.46 -4.33 -10.85
N LEU A 54 -8.63 -5.39 -10.06
CA LEU A 54 -8.89 -6.74 -10.58
C LEU A 54 -10.38 -7.04 -10.76
N ARG A 55 -11.25 -6.11 -10.34
CA ARG A 55 -12.70 -6.25 -10.46
C ARG A 55 -13.08 -6.24 -11.94
N GLY A 56 -13.86 -7.24 -12.35
CA GLY A 56 -14.33 -7.38 -13.73
C GLY A 56 -13.34 -8.07 -14.67
N LEU A 57 -12.25 -8.64 -14.15
CA LEU A 57 -11.35 -9.51 -14.93
C LEU A 57 -11.75 -10.98 -14.90
N ASP A 58 -12.87 -11.31 -14.23
CA ASP A 58 -13.43 -12.66 -14.17
C ASP A 58 -12.36 -13.71 -13.81
N LEU A 59 -11.64 -13.44 -12.71
CA LEU A 59 -10.55 -14.31 -12.24
C LEU A 59 -11.10 -15.66 -11.79
N THR A 60 -10.46 -16.75 -12.21
CA THR A 60 -10.79 -18.09 -11.69
C THR A 60 -10.46 -18.20 -10.20
N GLU A 61 -11.04 -19.17 -9.51
CA GLU A 61 -10.78 -19.41 -8.08
C GLU A 61 -9.28 -19.61 -7.81
N ASP A 62 -8.60 -20.38 -8.66
CA ASP A 62 -7.14 -20.58 -8.57
C ASP A 62 -6.35 -19.27 -8.74
N GLN A 63 -6.77 -18.41 -9.68
CA GLN A 63 -6.14 -17.09 -9.86
C GLN A 63 -6.37 -16.20 -8.66
N GLN A 64 -7.59 -16.19 -8.11
CA GLN A 64 -7.92 -15.44 -6.90
C GLN A 64 -7.07 -15.90 -5.70
N ALA A 65 -6.93 -17.22 -5.50
CA ALA A 65 -6.10 -17.76 -4.43
C ALA A 65 -4.63 -17.32 -4.56
N LYS A 66 -4.05 -17.41 -5.77
CA LYS A 66 -2.68 -16.94 -6.04
C LYS A 66 -2.52 -15.44 -5.80
N VAL A 67 -3.46 -14.63 -6.30
CA VAL A 67 -3.47 -13.18 -6.09
C VAL A 67 -3.54 -12.84 -4.59
N LYS A 68 -4.37 -13.56 -3.83
CA LYS A 68 -4.47 -13.37 -2.38
C LYS A 68 -3.13 -13.63 -1.70
N ALA A 69 -2.51 -14.77 -2.01
CA ALA A 69 -1.21 -15.14 -1.44
C ALA A 69 -0.12 -14.10 -1.75
N ILE A 70 -0.09 -13.57 -2.98
CA ILE A 70 0.84 -12.50 -3.37
C ILE A 70 0.62 -11.24 -2.52
N PHE A 71 -0.63 -10.81 -2.36
CA PHE A 71 -0.93 -9.62 -1.56
C PHE A 71 -0.69 -9.81 -0.06
N ASP A 72 -0.93 -11.01 0.48
CA ASP A 72 -0.65 -11.32 1.87
C ASP A 72 0.86 -11.30 2.12
N ALA A 73 1.66 -11.95 1.27
CA ALA A 73 3.11 -11.93 1.36
C ALA A 73 3.68 -10.50 1.24
N SER A 74 3.18 -9.72 0.29
CA SER A 74 3.62 -8.33 0.12
C SER A 74 3.17 -7.44 1.27
N ARG A 75 2.01 -7.70 1.90
CA ARG A 75 1.59 -7.00 3.12
C ARG A 75 2.54 -7.28 4.28
N GLU A 76 2.95 -8.54 4.46
CA GLU A 76 3.94 -8.89 5.49
C GLU A 76 5.29 -8.19 5.24
N ALA A 77 5.79 -8.21 3.99
CA ALA A 77 7.01 -7.50 3.61
C ALA A 77 6.92 -5.97 3.82
N MET A 78 5.72 -5.40 3.66
CA MET A 78 5.46 -3.98 3.87
C MET A 78 5.43 -3.55 5.34
N LYS A 79 5.09 -4.44 6.28
CA LYS A 79 4.94 -4.09 7.70
C LYS A 79 6.16 -3.35 8.28
N PRO A 80 7.41 -3.84 8.14
CA PRO A 80 8.57 -3.12 8.65
C PRO A 80 8.74 -1.74 7.99
N LEU A 81 8.57 -1.64 6.67
CA LEU A 81 8.67 -0.36 5.94
C LEU A 81 7.62 0.66 6.43
N MET A 82 6.41 0.21 6.77
CA MET A 82 5.37 1.06 7.35
C MET A 82 5.71 1.51 8.76
N ALA A 83 6.35 0.65 9.56
CA ALA A 83 6.84 1.01 10.89
C ALA A 83 7.96 2.06 10.78
N ASP A 84 8.92 1.87 9.86
CA ASP A 84 10.02 2.81 9.61
C ASP A 84 9.48 4.17 9.12
N MET A 85 8.52 4.16 8.20
CA MET A 85 7.88 5.38 7.72
C MET A 85 7.14 6.10 8.86
N LYS A 86 6.47 5.37 9.76
CA LYS A 86 5.82 5.95 10.94
C LYS A 86 6.84 6.59 11.87
N ALA A 87 7.94 5.88 12.16
CA ALA A 87 9.01 6.40 13.01
C ALA A 87 9.66 7.66 12.39
N ASN A 88 9.96 7.65 11.10
CA ASN A 88 10.50 8.81 10.38
C ASN A 88 9.54 10.02 10.46
N ARG A 89 8.23 9.81 10.31
CA ARG A 89 7.22 10.88 10.47
C ARG A 89 7.17 11.43 11.90
N GLN A 90 7.38 10.59 12.91
CA GLN A 90 7.47 11.04 14.29
C GLN A 90 8.70 11.93 14.50
N LYS A 91 9.88 11.52 14.00
CA LYS A 91 11.09 12.35 14.03
C LYS A 91 10.85 13.73 13.39
N PHE A 92 10.18 13.77 12.24
CA PHE A 92 9.81 15.04 11.59
C PHE A 92 8.86 15.89 12.43
N ALA A 93 7.88 15.28 13.09
CA ALA A 93 6.93 16.00 13.93
C ALA A 93 7.60 16.64 15.16
N ASP A 94 8.71 16.07 15.63
CA ASP A 94 9.51 16.57 16.74
C ASP A 94 10.59 17.57 16.32
N LEU A 95 11.02 17.52 15.06
CA LEU A 95 12.01 18.44 14.50
C LEU A 95 11.43 19.86 14.32
N ASN A 96 12.29 20.88 14.40
CA ASN A 96 11.95 22.28 14.10
C ASN A 96 10.87 22.93 14.97
N LYS A 97 10.51 22.35 16.13
CA LYS A 97 9.53 22.93 17.05
C LYS A 97 9.92 24.30 17.61
N ASN A 98 11.22 24.59 17.69
CA ASN A 98 11.74 25.83 18.25
C ASN A 98 12.51 26.65 17.22
N VAL A 99 13.52 26.04 16.59
CA VAL A 99 14.36 26.67 15.56
C VAL A 99 14.49 25.70 14.40
N PHE A 100 14.45 26.24 13.18
CA PHE A 100 14.64 25.46 11.97
C PHE A 100 16.09 24.96 11.84
N ASP A 101 16.24 23.66 11.68
CA ASP A 101 17.49 22.97 11.37
C ASP A 101 17.38 22.32 9.98
N GLU A 102 17.97 22.96 8.99
CA GLU A 102 17.98 22.48 7.61
C GLU A 102 18.72 21.14 7.45
N GLY A 103 19.83 20.96 8.17
CA GLY A 103 20.69 19.77 8.06
C GLY A 103 19.93 18.52 8.51
N SER A 104 19.35 18.58 9.70
CA SER A 104 18.49 17.51 10.23
C SER A 104 17.25 17.28 9.37
N THR A 105 16.65 18.35 8.84
CA THR A 105 15.49 18.25 7.94
C THR A 105 15.86 17.48 6.67
N ARG A 106 16.99 17.81 6.05
CA ARG A 106 17.49 17.16 4.83
C ARG A 106 17.85 15.70 5.09
N GLN A 107 18.44 15.39 6.23
CA GLN A 107 18.74 14.00 6.62
C GLN A 107 17.46 13.17 6.74
N LEU A 108 16.47 13.63 7.50
CA LEU A 108 15.19 12.91 7.66
C LEU A 108 14.44 12.77 6.34
N ALA A 109 14.55 13.75 5.44
CA ALA A 109 13.95 13.69 4.11
C ALA A 109 14.59 12.59 3.25
N ASN A 110 15.92 12.47 3.29
CA ASN A 110 16.65 11.42 2.58
C ASN A 110 16.31 10.02 3.15
N GLU A 111 16.21 9.88 4.48
CA GLU A 111 15.71 8.65 5.12
C GLU A 111 14.30 8.30 4.62
N GLN A 112 13.41 9.28 4.59
CA GLN A 112 12.03 9.10 4.14
C GLN A 112 11.97 8.67 2.67
N ALA A 113 12.78 9.29 1.82
CA ALA A 113 12.87 8.97 0.39
C ALA A 113 13.32 7.52 0.17
N ALA A 114 14.31 7.04 0.92
CA ALA A 114 14.77 5.65 0.86
C ALA A 114 13.66 4.67 1.27
N ILE A 115 12.93 4.94 2.37
CA ILE A 115 11.81 4.09 2.81
C ILE A 115 10.71 4.08 1.73
N MET A 116 10.38 5.23 1.14
CA MET A 116 9.42 5.34 0.04
C MET A 116 9.85 4.53 -1.19
N ALA A 117 11.11 4.60 -1.58
CA ALA A 117 11.65 3.84 -2.70
C ALA A 117 11.44 2.33 -2.49
N ASN A 118 11.78 1.82 -1.30
CA ASN A 118 11.59 0.41 -0.95
C ASN A 118 10.11 0.00 -0.98
N MET A 119 9.22 0.85 -0.46
CA MET A 119 7.78 0.60 -0.55
C MET A 119 7.28 0.57 -2.00
N ILE A 120 7.77 1.46 -2.87
CA ILE A 120 7.40 1.46 -4.29
C ILE A 120 7.85 0.15 -4.94
N VAL A 121 9.10 -0.25 -4.74
CA VAL A 121 9.65 -1.51 -5.28
C VAL A 121 8.81 -2.70 -4.84
N GLU A 122 8.44 -2.81 -3.56
CA GLU A 122 7.63 -3.92 -3.08
C GLU A 122 6.20 -3.91 -3.66
N ARG A 123 5.60 -2.74 -3.89
CA ARG A 123 4.31 -2.66 -4.62
C ARG A 123 4.44 -3.11 -6.07
N GLU A 124 5.46 -2.64 -6.78
CA GLU A 124 5.65 -3.01 -8.18
C GLU A 124 6.00 -4.49 -8.35
N ARG A 125 6.75 -5.07 -7.41
CA ARG A 125 7.00 -6.51 -7.35
C ARG A 125 5.69 -7.30 -7.24
N ALA A 126 4.83 -6.97 -6.28
CA ALA A 126 3.55 -7.64 -6.11
C ALA A 126 2.64 -7.45 -7.34
N LYS A 127 2.62 -6.25 -7.93
CA LYS A 127 1.87 -5.98 -9.15
C LYS A 127 2.32 -6.84 -10.32
N SER A 128 3.63 -6.96 -10.52
CA SER A 128 4.22 -7.78 -11.57
C SER A 128 3.86 -9.26 -11.39
N GLN A 129 3.95 -9.77 -10.16
CA GLN A 129 3.55 -11.14 -9.84
C GLN A 129 2.07 -11.40 -10.12
N VAL A 130 1.17 -10.46 -9.76
CA VAL A 130 -0.25 -10.56 -10.10
C VAL A 130 -0.46 -10.53 -11.61
N TRP A 131 0.26 -9.68 -12.34
CA TRP A 131 0.16 -9.59 -13.80
C TRP A 131 0.56 -10.90 -14.49
N ALA A 132 1.52 -11.63 -13.93
CA ALA A 132 1.93 -12.95 -14.42
C ALA A 132 0.88 -14.06 -14.17
N VAL A 133 -0.07 -13.87 -13.26
CA VAL A 133 -1.17 -14.81 -12.99
C VAL A 133 -2.30 -14.67 -14.01
N LEU A 134 -2.42 -13.51 -14.67
CA LEU A 134 -3.49 -13.21 -15.62
C LEU A 134 -3.23 -13.86 -16.99
N THR A 135 -4.32 -14.24 -17.66
CA THR A 135 -4.28 -14.61 -19.08
C THR A 135 -4.10 -13.37 -19.95
N ASP A 136 -3.68 -13.55 -21.20
CA ASP A 136 -3.45 -12.41 -22.10
C ASP A 136 -4.75 -11.65 -22.41
N ALA A 137 -5.88 -12.35 -22.51
CA ALA A 137 -7.20 -11.72 -22.62
C ALA A 137 -7.55 -10.87 -21.38
N GLN A 138 -7.24 -11.36 -20.17
CA GLN A 138 -7.45 -10.60 -18.94
C GLN A 138 -6.50 -9.40 -18.83
N LYS A 139 -5.25 -9.51 -19.29
CA LYS A 139 -4.29 -8.39 -19.36
C LYS A 139 -4.79 -7.29 -20.32
N ALA A 140 -5.32 -7.69 -21.48
CA ALA A 140 -5.91 -6.75 -22.44
C ALA A 140 -7.10 -6.01 -21.81
N LYS A 141 -8.06 -6.74 -21.24
CA LYS A 141 -9.21 -6.16 -20.53
C LYS A 141 -8.79 -5.24 -19.38
N ALA A 142 -7.77 -5.63 -18.62
CA ALA A 142 -7.25 -4.80 -17.53
C ALA A 142 -6.62 -3.49 -18.01
N THR A 143 -5.99 -3.48 -19.18
CA THR A 143 -5.41 -2.28 -19.80
C THR A 143 -6.50 -1.33 -20.28
N GLU A 144 -7.53 -1.85 -20.93
CA GLU A 144 -8.71 -1.09 -21.36
C GLU A 144 -9.47 -0.48 -20.16
N LEU A 145 -9.72 -1.26 -19.11
CA LEU A 145 -10.37 -0.74 -17.91
C LEU A 145 -9.56 0.38 -17.23
N ARG A 146 -8.23 0.37 -17.38
CA ARG A 146 -7.36 1.45 -16.88
C ARG A 146 -7.50 2.72 -17.71
N SER A 147 -7.52 2.64 -19.05
CA SER A 147 -7.68 3.82 -19.91
C SER A 147 -9.03 4.49 -19.71
N VAL A 148 -10.13 3.72 -19.74
CA VAL A 148 -11.49 4.25 -19.54
C VAL A 148 -11.62 4.94 -18.18
N LYS A 149 -11.06 4.34 -17.13
CA LYS A 149 -11.07 4.94 -15.79
C LYS A 149 -10.25 6.22 -15.74
N HIS A 150 -9.12 6.28 -16.45
CA HIS A 150 -8.29 7.47 -16.54
C HIS A 150 -9.02 8.60 -17.26
N GLU A 151 -9.58 8.35 -18.43
CA GLU A 151 -10.36 9.32 -19.22
C GLU A 151 -11.54 9.89 -18.43
N ARG A 152 -12.33 9.01 -17.80
CA ARG A 152 -13.46 9.45 -16.96
C ARG A 152 -13.01 10.35 -15.80
N ARG A 153 -11.84 10.09 -15.22
CA ARG A 153 -11.29 10.96 -14.16
C ARG A 153 -10.87 12.32 -14.70
N MET A 154 -10.30 12.36 -15.91
CA MET A 154 -9.93 13.60 -16.58
C MET A 154 -11.17 14.43 -16.91
N MET A 155 -12.21 13.83 -17.50
CA MET A 155 -13.47 14.52 -17.81
C MET A 155 -14.11 15.14 -16.57
N LYS A 156 -14.23 14.38 -15.47
CA LYS A 156 -14.76 14.92 -14.20
C LYS A 156 -13.93 16.07 -13.63
N LYS A 157 -12.62 16.08 -13.88
CA LYS A 157 -11.75 17.18 -13.44
C LYS A 157 -11.99 18.43 -14.30
N VAL A 158 -12.18 18.28 -15.61
CA VAL A 158 -12.50 19.38 -16.53
C VAL A 158 -13.86 19.99 -16.17
N GLU A 159 -14.90 19.18 -16.06
CA GLU A 159 -16.26 19.58 -15.66
C GLU A 159 -16.25 20.39 -14.36
N LYS A 160 -15.59 19.88 -13.31
CA LYS A 160 -15.47 20.59 -12.03
C LYS A 160 -14.69 21.90 -12.13
N THR A 161 -13.73 21.99 -13.05
CA THR A 161 -12.93 23.22 -13.24
C THR A 161 -13.76 24.27 -13.98
N GLU A 162 -14.57 23.87 -14.95
CA GLU A 162 -15.51 24.73 -15.66
C GLU A 162 -16.64 25.25 -14.74
N GLU A 163 -17.19 24.39 -13.88
CA GLU A 163 -18.19 24.79 -12.86
C GLU A 163 -17.63 25.75 -11.80
N ALA A 164 -16.35 25.62 -11.46
CA ALA A 164 -15.69 26.44 -10.44
C ALA A 164 -15.18 27.79 -10.98
N THR A 165 -15.29 28.05 -12.29
CA THR A 165 -14.90 29.33 -12.89
C THR A 165 -16.11 30.27 -12.88
N PRO A 166 -16.13 31.36 -12.09
CA PRO A 166 -17.23 32.30 -12.11
C PRO A 166 -17.34 32.92 -13.51
N LYS A 167 -18.55 32.92 -14.10
CA LYS A 167 -18.81 33.70 -15.31
C LYS A 167 -18.58 35.17 -14.98
N GLN A 168 -17.60 35.79 -15.65
CA GLN A 168 -17.38 37.24 -15.62
C GLN A 168 -18.50 37.97 -16.38
#